data_AF-A0A7Y4QIF6-F1
#
_entry.id   AF-A0A7Y4QIF6-F1
#
_cell.length_a   1.000
_cell.length_b   1.000
_cell.length_c   1.000
_cell.angle_alpha   90.00
_cell.angle_beta   90.00
_cell.angle_gamma   90.00
#
_symmetry.space_group_name_H-M   'P 1'
#
loop_
_entity.id
_entity.type
_entity.pdbx_description
1 polymer ?
#
loop_
_entity_poly.entity_id
_entity_poly.type
_entity_poly.pdbx_seq_one_letter_code
_entity_poly.pdbx_strand_id
1 'polypeptide(L)'
;MMLKKDPNFTRLKKLGGRGYLGRVSYWLGVDHLLVVEVTNYNERYRRFYFRDLQAVIVQRNRNRMWGNIVAGVIAILPALGALALLSDGEYAGASLVGGILVLIGIFILSNTLRGPMCSVHLRTAVQTQKLANIDRWRRAEFLIETLTPLIQSLQVSAGEAQSPNPATVSNPPAASAVQPDFS
;
A
#
# COMPACT_ATOMS: atom_id res chain seq x y z
N MET A 1 15.86 -15.97 9.00
CA MET A 1 14.64 -15.16 9.23
C MET A 1 14.11 -15.53 10.61
N MET A 2 14.63 -14.87 11.66
CA MET A 2 14.46 -15.28 13.06
C MET A 2 13.00 -15.23 13.55
N LEU A 3 12.19 -14.32 12.97
CA LEU A 3 10.77 -14.12 13.32
C LEU A 3 9.82 -15.26 12.92
N LYS A 4 10.28 -16.29 12.20
CA LYS A 4 9.41 -17.41 11.79
C LYS A 4 9.07 -18.37 12.96
N LYS A 5 9.83 -18.30 14.06
CA LYS A 5 9.70 -19.20 15.21
C LYS A 5 8.94 -18.60 16.39
N ASP A 6 8.61 -17.31 16.33
CA ASP A 6 7.94 -16.63 17.44
C ASP A 6 6.41 -16.81 17.35
N PRO A 7 5.74 -17.39 18.36
CA PRO A 7 4.30 -17.64 18.33
C PRO A 7 3.45 -16.35 18.33
N ASN A 8 4.04 -15.21 18.69
CA ASN A 8 3.36 -13.92 18.77
C ASN A 8 3.32 -13.16 17.42
N PHE A 9 3.94 -13.70 16.36
CA PHE A 9 4.00 -13.03 15.05
C PHE A 9 3.35 -13.88 13.95
N THR A 10 2.22 -13.41 13.44
CA THR A 10 1.54 -14.05 12.31
C THR A 10 1.96 -13.40 11.00
N ARG A 11 2.56 -14.19 10.09
CA ARG A 11 2.99 -13.69 8.78
C ARG A 11 1.82 -13.50 7.83
N LEU A 12 1.66 -12.30 7.29
CA LEU A 12 0.69 -12.01 6.24
C LEU A 12 1.25 -12.39 4.87
N LYS A 13 1.15 -13.68 4.51
CA LYS A 13 1.69 -14.24 3.27
C LYS A 13 1.16 -13.57 2.00
N LYS A 14 -0.09 -13.09 2.01
CA LYS A 14 -0.73 -12.41 0.86
C LYS A 14 -0.17 -11.02 0.56
N LEU A 15 0.35 -10.36 1.61
CA LEU A 15 0.87 -8.98 1.55
C LEU A 15 2.37 -8.95 1.26
N GLY A 16 3.09 -10.00 1.64
CA GLY A 16 4.49 -10.18 1.28
C GLY A 16 4.68 -10.41 -0.21
N GLY A 17 5.79 -9.90 -0.75
CA GLY A 17 6.12 -10.04 -2.16
C GLY A 17 7.63 -9.93 -2.41
N ARG A 18 8.06 -10.48 -3.54
CA ARG A 18 9.38 -10.21 -4.11
C ARG A 18 9.19 -9.12 -5.16
N GLY A 19 9.64 -7.90 -4.85
CA GLY A 19 9.81 -6.85 -5.84
C GLY A 19 11.08 -7.10 -6.65
N TYR A 20 11.30 -6.32 -7.71
CA TYR A 20 12.51 -6.43 -8.54
C TYR A 20 13.81 -6.19 -7.74
N LEU A 21 13.77 -5.30 -6.75
CA LEU A 21 14.93 -4.85 -5.98
C LEU A 21 14.98 -5.41 -4.55
N GLY A 22 14.07 -6.31 -4.17
CA GLY A 22 14.03 -6.78 -2.79
C GLY A 22 12.83 -7.61 -2.42
N ARG A 23 12.80 -8.05 -1.17
CA ARG A 23 11.70 -8.81 -0.58
C ARG A 23 11.10 -8.00 0.56
N VAL A 24 9.77 -7.86 0.54
CA VAL A 24 9.04 -7.24 1.64
C VAL A 24 8.16 -8.30 2.29
N SER A 25 8.17 -8.36 3.62
CA SER A 25 7.31 -9.25 4.40
C SER A 25 6.62 -8.47 5.51
N TYR A 26 5.33 -8.75 5.67
CA TYR A 26 4.47 -8.16 6.68
C TYR A 26 4.18 -9.19 7.76
N TRP A 27 4.34 -8.79 9.01
CA TRP A 27 4.12 -9.61 10.19
C TRP A 27 3.21 -8.86 11.14
N LEU A 28 2.17 -9.54 11.61
CA LEU A 28 1.20 -9.00 12.54
C LEU A 28 1.60 -9.46 13.94
N GLY A 29 1.97 -8.50 14.79
CA GLY A 29 2.16 -8.71 16.22
C GLY A 29 0.93 -8.25 17.00
N VAL A 30 0.88 -8.52 18.31
CA VAL A 30 -0.30 -8.25 19.17
C VAL A 30 -0.79 -6.81 19.05
N ASP A 31 0.12 -5.83 19.18
CA ASP A 31 -0.24 -4.39 19.19
C ASP A 31 0.33 -3.61 18.01
N HIS A 32 1.05 -4.27 17.10
CA HIS A 32 1.77 -3.59 16.03
C HIS A 32 1.93 -4.42 14.76
N LEU A 33 2.02 -3.73 13.64
CA LEU A 33 2.43 -4.28 12.35
C LEU A 33 3.94 -4.11 12.17
N LEU A 34 4.65 -5.21 11.95
CA LEU A 34 6.08 -5.21 11.62
C LEU A 34 6.25 -5.39 10.11
N VAL A 35 6.92 -4.44 9.48
CA VAL A 35 7.29 -4.46 8.07
C VAL A 35 8.78 -4.72 7.97
N VAL A 36 9.14 -5.77 7.24
CA VAL A 36 10.52 -6.16 6.99
C VAL A 36 10.82 -5.97 5.52
N GLU A 37 11.69 -5.03 5.20
CA GLU A 37 12.15 -4.71 3.85
C GLU A 37 13.59 -5.21 3.69
N VAL A 38 13.81 -6.21 2.85
CA VAL A 38 15.14 -6.72 2.51
C VAL A 38 15.48 -6.21 1.11
N THR A 39 16.46 -5.32 1.02
CA THR A 39 16.98 -4.77 -0.25
C THR A 39 18.46 -5.08 -0.34
N ASN A 40 18.83 -6.00 -1.23
CA ASN A 40 20.19 -6.54 -1.38
C ASN A 40 20.77 -7.00 -0.03
N TYR A 41 21.64 -6.20 0.58
CA TYR A 41 22.32 -6.48 1.86
C TYR A 41 21.75 -5.67 3.04
N ASN A 42 20.78 -4.79 2.81
CA ASN A 42 20.15 -4.00 3.84
C ASN A 42 18.79 -4.59 4.23
N GLU A 43 18.62 -4.90 5.51
CA GLU A 43 17.35 -5.31 6.09
C GLU A 43 16.83 -4.18 6.99
N ARG A 44 15.74 -3.55 6.57
CA ARG A 44 15.07 -2.50 7.33
C ARG A 44 13.85 -3.08 8.03
N TYR A 45 13.83 -2.93 9.35
CA TYR A 45 12.70 -3.31 10.20
C TYR A 45 11.93 -2.05 10.61
N ARG A 46 10.65 -2.00 10.30
CA ARG A 46 9.76 -0.89 10.71
C ARG A 46 8.59 -1.42 11.51
N ARG A 47 8.33 -0.81 12.67
CA ARG A 47 7.22 -1.18 13.56
C ARG A 47 6.18 -0.05 13.52
N PHE A 48 4.92 -0.42 13.30
CA PHE A 48 3.79 0.50 13.30
C PHE A 48 2.80 0.05 14.37
N TYR A 49 2.67 0.82 15.45
CA TYR A 49 1.72 0.53 16.51
C TYR A 49 0.30 0.84 16.06
N PHE A 50 -0.65 -0.03 16.41
CA PHE A 50 -2.06 0.14 16.03
C PHE A 50 -2.69 1.36 16.70
N ARG A 51 -2.23 1.73 17.90
CA ARG A 51 -2.67 2.94 18.60
C ARG A 51 -2.37 4.24 17.83
N ASP A 52 -1.25 4.26 17.11
CA ASP A 52 -0.80 5.46 16.40
C ASP A 52 -1.31 5.49 14.95
N LEU A 53 -2.00 4.44 14.50
CA LEU A 53 -2.54 4.31 13.15
C LEU A 53 -3.86 5.08 13.03
N GLN A 54 -3.82 6.18 12.30
CA GLN A 54 -4.97 7.06 12.13
C GLN A 54 -5.75 6.74 10.85
N ALA A 55 -5.05 6.43 9.75
CA ALA A 55 -5.69 6.15 8.47
C ALA A 55 -4.85 5.25 7.56
N VAL A 56 -5.54 4.44 6.75
CA VAL A 56 -4.96 3.69 5.62
C VAL A 56 -5.42 4.36 4.33
N ILE A 57 -4.50 4.95 3.59
CA ILE A 57 -4.79 5.70 2.36
C ILE A 57 -4.39 4.82 1.16
N VAL A 58 -5.37 4.48 0.32
CA VAL A 58 -5.12 3.75 -0.94
C VAL A 58 -5.19 4.72 -2.10
N GLN A 59 -4.07 4.87 -2.81
CA GLN A 59 -4.00 5.72 -4.00
C GLN A 59 -3.83 4.86 -5.26
N ARG A 60 -4.49 5.24 -6.36
CA ARG A 60 -4.32 4.59 -7.66
C ARG A 60 -3.00 5.04 -8.28
N ASN A 61 -2.12 4.08 -8.58
CA ASN A 61 -0.84 4.35 -9.21
C ASN A 61 -0.96 4.26 -10.74
N ARG A 62 -0.50 5.30 -11.45
CA ARG A 62 -0.57 5.39 -12.93
C ARG A 62 0.61 4.71 -13.64
N ASN A 63 1.54 4.10 -12.91
CA ASN A 63 2.70 3.38 -13.48
C ASN A 63 2.34 2.28 -14.49
N ARG A 64 1.18 1.63 -14.36
CA ARG A 64 0.71 0.65 -15.36
C ARG A 64 0.51 1.28 -16.74
N MET A 65 0.00 2.51 -16.78
CA MET A 65 -0.22 3.23 -18.03
C MET A 65 1.10 3.46 -18.75
N TRP A 66 2.13 3.89 -18.02
CA TRP A 66 3.48 4.04 -18.55
C TRP A 66 4.08 2.72 -19.04
N GLY A 67 3.92 1.62 -18.29
CA GLY A 67 4.39 0.30 -18.72
C GLY A 67 3.73 -0.18 -20.02
N ASN A 68 2.41 0.02 -20.16
CA ASN A 68 1.70 -0.31 -21.40
C ASN A 68 2.08 0.62 -22.56
N ILE A 69 2.30 1.92 -22.30
CA ILE A 69 2.75 2.87 -23.33
C ILE A 69 4.14 2.48 -23.84
N VAL A 70 5.10 2.24 -22.94
CA VAL A 70 6.46 1.85 -23.32
C VAL A 70 6.47 0.52 -24.07
N ALA A 71 5.73 -0.48 -23.59
CA ALA A 71 5.59 -1.76 -24.29
C ALA A 71 4.92 -1.60 -25.67
N GLY A 72 3.91 -0.73 -25.77
CA GLY A 72 3.26 -0.39 -27.02
C GLY A 72 4.21 0.27 -28.02
N VAL A 73 5.00 1.25 -27.58
CA VAL A 73 6.01 1.93 -28.42
C VAL A 73 7.06 0.94 -28.92
N ILE A 74 7.55 0.05 -28.05
CA ILE A 74 8.51 -0.99 -28.42
C ILE A 74 7.90 -1.99 -29.42
N ALA A 75 6.58 -2.23 -29.36
CA ALA A 75 5.89 -3.12 -30.30
C ALA A 75 5.73 -2.53 -31.72
N ILE A 76 5.83 -1.20 -31.89
CA ILE A 76 5.64 -0.55 -33.20
C ILE A 76 6.75 -0.94 -34.19
N LEU A 77 8.01 -0.96 -33.74
CA LEU A 77 9.16 -1.32 -34.59
C LEU A 77 9.04 -2.72 -35.22
N PRO A 78 8.82 -3.80 -34.44
CA PRO A 78 8.62 -5.13 -35.00
C PRO A 78 7.30 -5.23 -35.78
N ALA A 79 6.26 -4.47 -35.44
CA ALA A 79 5.03 -4.45 -36.24
C ALA A 79 5.24 -3.90 -37.65
N LEU A 80 6.02 -2.82 -37.78
CA LEU A 80 6.41 -2.25 -39.07
C LEU A 80 7.31 -3.21 -39.86
N GLY A 81 8.28 -3.84 -39.20
CA GLY A 81 9.15 -4.84 -39.81
C GLY A 81 8.37 -6.07 -40.31
N ALA A 82 7.40 -6.55 -39.53
CA ALA A 82 6.52 -7.64 -39.96
C ALA A 82 5.72 -7.24 -41.21
N LEU A 83 5.12 -6.04 -41.22
CA LEU A 83 4.33 -5.57 -42.35
C LEU A 83 5.15 -5.48 -43.65
N ALA A 84 6.41 -5.01 -43.57
CA ALA A 84 7.32 -4.97 -44.70
C ALA A 84 7.70 -6.37 -45.22
N LEU A 85 8.01 -7.31 -44.32
CA LEU A 85 8.31 -8.70 -44.70
C LEU A 85 7.10 -9.40 -45.34
N LEU A 86 5.89 -9.10 -44.86
CA LEU A 86 4.64 -9.58 -45.46
C LEU A 86 4.40 -9.01 -46.87
N SER A 87 4.76 -7.74 -47.12
CA SER A 87 4.63 -7.15 -48.47
C SER A 87 5.63 -7.73 -49.47
N ASP A 88 6.80 -8.16 -49.02
CA ASP A 88 7.83 -8.77 -49.86
C ASP A 88 7.61 -10.28 -50.09
N GLY A 89 6.54 -10.85 -49.53
CA GLY A 89 6.22 -12.29 -49.64
C GLY A 89 7.10 -13.18 -48.75
N GLU A 90 7.86 -12.60 -47.81
CA GLU A 90 8.77 -13.32 -46.93
C GLU A 90 8.05 -13.82 -45.66
N TYR A 91 7.23 -14.86 -45.85
CA TYR A 91 6.40 -15.42 -44.77
C TYR A 91 7.20 -16.01 -43.61
N ALA A 92 8.43 -16.49 -43.86
CA ALA A 92 9.31 -17.03 -42.83
C ALA A 92 9.79 -15.94 -41.85
N GLY A 93 10.23 -14.79 -42.35
CA GLY A 93 10.61 -13.65 -41.52
C GLY A 93 9.40 -13.06 -40.79
N ALA A 94 8.28 -12.90 -41.50
CA ALA A 94 7.05 -12.35 -40.94
C ALA A 94 6.49 -13.20 -39.77
N SER A 95 6.57 -14.53 -39.87
CA SER A 95 6.09 -15.44 -38.81
C SER A 95 6.95 -15.38 -37.54
N LEU A 96 8.27 -15.22 -37.68
CA LEU A 96 9.19 -15.03 -36.54
C LEU A 96 8.87 -13.72 -35.80
N VAL A 97 8.74 -12.61 -36.54
CA VAL A 97 8.45 -11.29 -35.96
C VAL A 97 7.02 -11.25 -35.39
N GLY A 98 6.06 -11.90 -36.05
CA GLY A 98 4.71 -12.10 -35.55
C GLY A 98 4.68 -12.84 -34.21
N GLY A 99 5.52 -13.87 -34.03
CA GLY A 99 5.68 -14.56 -32.74
C GLY A 99 6.12 -13.63 -31.61
N ILE A 100 7.07 -12.72 -31.89
CA ILE A 100 7.52 -11.71 -30.91
C ILE A 100 6.39 -10.75 -30.54
N LEU A 101 5.59 -10.30 -31.51
CA LEU A 101 4.44 -9.43 -31.28
C LEU A 101 3.36 -10.12 -30.42
N VAL A 102 3.11 -11.41 -30.65
CA VAL A 102 2.19 -12.20 -29.82
C VAL A 102 2.70 -12.27 -28.38
N LEU A 103 3.99 -12.49 -28.15
CA LEU A 103 4.57 -12.49 -26.79
C LEU A 103 4.43 -11.13 -26.10
N ILE A 104 4.66 -10.02 -26.82
CA ILE A 104 4.46 -8.66 -26.29
C ILE A 104 2.97 -8.42 -25.99
N GLY A 105 2.07 -8.86 -26.87
CA GLY A 105 0.62 -8.79 -26.67
C GLY A 105 0.18 -9.56 -25.43
N ILE A 106 0.66 -10.79 -25.24
CA ILE A 106 0.41 -11.60 -24.04
C ILE A 106 0.95 -10.90 -22.79
N PHE A 107 2.11 -10.25 -22.87
CA PHE A 107 2.68 -9.48 -21.77
C PHE A 107 1.77 -8.29 -21.39
N ILE A 108 1.34 -7.48 -22.36
CA ILE A 108 0.45 -6.33 -22.14
C ILE A 108 -0.91 -6.80 -21.61
N LEU A 109 -1.45 -7.88 -22.17
CA LEU A 109 -2.72 -8.46 -21.75
C LEU A 109 -2.64 -9.02 -20.33
N SER A 110 -1.58 -9.74 -20.00
CA SER A 110 -1.31 -10.25 -18.64
C SER A 110 -1.13 -9.10 -17.65
N ASN A 111 -0.44 -8.03 -18.03
CA ASN A 111 -0.31 -6.82 -17.23
C ASN A 111 -1.68 -6.17 -16.98
N THR A 112 -2.54 -6.21 -17.99
CA THR A 112 -3.88 -5.62 -17.96
C THR A 112 -4.86 -6.42 -17.09
N LEU A 113 -4.86 -7.75 -17.22
CA LEU A 113 -5.71 -8.68 -16.48
C LEU A 113 -5.35 -8.74 -14.98
N ARG A 114 -4.07 -8.50 -14.61
CA ARG A 114 -3.62 -8.55 -13.21
C ARG A 114 -4.12 -7.39 -12.33
N GLY A 115 -4.90 -6.46 -12.89
CA GLY A 115 -5.65 -5.45 -12.15
C GLY A 115 -4.96 -4.08 -12.04
N PRO A 116 -5.61 -3.08 -11.42
CA PRO A 116 -5.05 -1.76 -11.20
C PRO A 116 -3.92 -1.79 -10.18
N MET A 117 -2.84 -1.04 -10.46
CA MET A 117 -1.78 -0.84 -9.47
C MET A 117 -2.24 0.20 -8.44
N CYS A 118 -2.11 -0.12 -7.17
CA CYS A 118 -2.40 0.78 -6.05
C CYS A 118 -1.11 1.01 -5.26
N SER A 119 -1.00 2.16 -4.63
CA SER A 119 0.01 2.44 -3.61
C SER A 119 -0.71 2.73 -2.30
N VAL A 120 -0.41 1.93 -1.28
CA VAL A 120 -0.97 2.09 0.06
C VAL A 120 -0.02 2.93 0.90
N HIS A 121 -0.57 3.91 1.61
CA HIS A 121 0.14 4.73 2.58
C HIS A 121 -0.53 4.55 3.95
N LEU A 122 0.28 4.33 4.99
CA LEU A 122 -0.18 4.37 6.37
C LEU A 122 0.10 5.75 6.94
N ARG A 123 -0.95 6.39 7.46
CA ARG A 123 -0.84 7.64 8.20
C ARG A 123 -0.78 7.32 9.69
N THR A 124 0.37 7.59 10.27
CA THR A 124 0.56 7.54 11.72
C THR A 124 0.43 8.94 12.32
N ALA A 125 0.31 9.02 13.64
CA ALA A 125 0.29 10.29 14.38
C ALA A 125 1.51 11.19 14.06
N VAL A 126 2.64 10.60 13.68
CA VAL A 126 3.89 11.34 13.43
C VAL A 126 4.15 11.53 11.93
N GLN A 127 3.91 10.52 11.09
CA GLN A 127 4.25 10.56 9.67
C GLN A 127 3.33 9.72 8.78
N THR A 128 3.20 10.13 7.51
CA THR A 128 2.59 9.31 6.46
C THR A 128 3.69 8.53 5.75
N GLN A 129 3.65 7.19 5.84
CA GLN A 129 4.63 6.31 5.21
C GLN A 129 4.00 5.45 4.12
N LYS A 130 4.70 5.34 2.98
CA LYS A 130 4.32 4.45 1.89
C LYS A 130 4.69 3.01 2.21
N LEU A 131 3.75 2.09 2.01
CA LEU A 131 4.00 0.66 2.19
C LEU A 131 4.63 0.07 0.93
N ALA A 132 5.81 -0.51 1.11
CA ALA A 132 6.53 -1.13 0.02
C ALA A 132 5.81 -2.41 -0.44
N ASN A 133 5.67 -2.58 -1.76
CA ASN A 133 5.22 -3.84 -2.36
C ASN A 133 3.73 -4.23 -2.18
N ILE A 134 2.89 -3.32 -1.68
CA ILE A 134 1.42 -3.45 -1.81
C ILE A 134 1.00 -2.69 -3.06
N ASP A 135 1.15 -3.39 -4.18
CA ASP A 135 1.00 -2.86 -5.52
C ASP A 135 -0.38 -3.17 -6.13
N ARG A 136 -1.19 -4.03 -5.52
CA ARG A 136 -2.47 -4.49 -6.09
C ARG A 136 -3.64 -4.22 -5.16
N TRP A 137 -4.78 -3.84 -5.75
CA TRP A 137 -6.03 -3.59 -5.04
C TRP A 137 -6.40 -4.72 -4.07
N ARG A 138 -6.44 -5.99 -4.53
CA ARG A 138 -6.78 -7.15 -3.68
C ARG A 138 -5.91 -7.30 -2.44
N ARG A 139 -4.63 -6.87 -2.51
CA ARG A 139 -3.75 -6.87 -1.34
C ARG A 139 -4.08 -5.72 -0.40
N ALA A 140 -4.35 -4.53 -0.94
CA ALA A 140 -4.78 -3.38 -0.15
C ALA A 140 -6.10 -3.66 0.59
N GLU A 141 -7.08 -4.24 -0.11
CA GLU A 141 -8.36 -4.67 0.44
C GLU A 141 -8.17 -5.69 1.58
N PHE A 142 -7.38 -6.74 1.35
CA PHE A 142 -7.06 -7.73 2.39
C PHE A 142 -6.38 -7.09 3.62
N LEU A 143 -5.51 -6.09 3.41
CA LEU A 143 -4.89 -5.36 4.52
C LEU A 143 -5.93 -4.55 5.30
N ILE A 144 -6.84 -3.87 4.61
CA ILE A 144 -7.90 -3.08 5.25
C ILE A 144 -8.81 -4.02 6.05
N GLU A 145 -9.27 -5.12 5.48
CA GLU A 145 -10.10 -6.12 6.16
C GLU A 145 -9.41 -6.70 7.39
N THR A 146 -8.09 -6.90 7.34
CA THR A 146 -7.31 -7.44 8.47
C THR A 146 -7.09 -6.40 9.57
N LEU A 147 -6.79 -5.14 9.22
CA LEU A 147 -6.44 -4.10 10.18
C LEU A 147 -7.65 -3.39 10.80
N THR A 148 -8.74 -3.25 10.05
CA THR A 148 -9.97 -2.57 10.51
C THR A 148 -10.47 -3.09 11.85
N PRO A 149 -10.69 -4.41 12.05
CA PRO A 149 -11.20 -4.91 13.32
C PRO A 149 -10.21 -4.72 14.49
N LEU A 150 -8.90 -4.83 14.23
CA LEU A 150 -7.88 -4.64 15.26
C LEU A 150 -7.82 -3.18 15.72
N ILE A 151 -7.86 -2.24 14.79
CA ILE A 151 -7.87 -0.80 15.10
C ILE A 151 -9.16 -0.42 15.83
N GLN A 152 -10.32 -0.92 15.37
CA GLN A 152 -11.60 -0.66 16.04
C GLN A 152 -11.61 -1.18 17.48
N SER A 153 -11.09 -2.39 17.73
CA SER A 153 -11.03 -2.95 19.08
C SER A 153 -10.20 -2.09 20.05
N LEU A 154 -9.10 -1.50 19.58
CA LEU A 154 -8.24 -0.65 20.39
C LEU A 154 -8.79 0.77 20.55
N GLN A 155 -9.50 1.29 19.54
CA GLN A 155 -10.11 2.62 19.60
C GLN A 155 -11.32 2.67 20.54
N VAL A 156 -12.11 1.59 20.63
CA VAL A 156 -13.23 1.49 21.58
C VAL A 156 -12.72 1.51 23.03
N SER A 157 -11.70 0.71 23.35
CA SER A 157 -11.10 0.68 24.69
C SER A 157 -10.43 2.00 25.09
N ALA A 158 -9.86 2.75 24.13
CA ALA A 158 -9.33 4.08 24.37
C ALA A 158 -10.45 5.14 24.55
N GLY A 159 -11.58 4.99 23.84
CA GLY A 159 -12.74 5.88 23.96
C GLY A 159 -13.47 5.73 25.30
N GLU A 160 -13.58 4.52 25.84
CA GLU A 160 -14.18 4.28 27.17
C GLU A 160 -13.33 4.86 28.32
N ALA A 161 -12.00 4.90 28.18
CA ALA A 161 -11.11 5.57 29.13
C ALA A 161 -11.17 7.10 29.06
N GLN A 162 -11.87 7.66 28.06
CA GLN A 162 -11.87 9.09 27.73
C GLN A 162 -13.29 9.69 27.66
N SER A 163 -14.23 9.18 28.45
CA SER A 163 -15.42 9.93 28.85
C SER A 163 -15.17 10.63 30.19
N PRO A 164 -14.79 11.92 30.20
CA PRO A 164 -15.13 12.78 31.33
C PRO A 164 -16.66 12.83 31.39
N ASN A 165 -17.19 12.28 32.47
CA ASN A 165 -18.55 12.51 32.93
C ASN A 165 -18.84 14.04 32.88
N PRO A 166 -19.85 14.52 32.13
CA PRO A 166 -20.16 15.95 32.07
C PRO A 166 -20.71 16.53 33.39
N ALA A 167 -20.78 15.75 34.47
CA ALA A 167 -21.39 16.14 35.75
C ALA A 167 -20.42 16.79 36.78
N THR A 168 -19.22 17.22 36.41
CA THR A 168 -18.33 17.97 37.34
C THR A 168 -17.80 19.26 36.73
N VAL A 169 -18.69 20.03 36.10
CA VAL A 169 -18.56 21.49 36.06
C VAL A 169 -19.50 22.05 37.13
N SER A 170 -19.15 21.81 38.40
CA SER A 170 -19.80 22.50 39.51
C SER A 170 -19.32 23.94 39.53
N ASN A 171 -20.18 24.80 39.01
CA ASN A 171 -20.27 26.24 39.22
C ASN A 171 -19.62 26.74 40.53
N PRO A 172 -18.74 27.76 40.52
CA PRO A 172 -18.49 28.58 41.70
C PRO A 172 -19.64 29.59 41.89
N PRO A 173 -20.15 29.81 43.11
CA PRO A 173 -21.20 30.77 43.38
C PRO A 173 -20.68 32.21 43.26
N ALA A 174 -21.56 33.10 42.79
CA ALA A 174 -21.36 34.53 42.72
C ALA A 174 -20.91 35.14 44.07
N ALA A 175 -19.88 35.98 44.05
CA ALA A 175 -19.62 36.97 45.10
C ALA A 175 -18.80 38.17 44.57
N SER A 176 -19.51 39.30 44.44
CA SER A 176 -19.08 40.69 44.56
C SER A 176 -17.84 41.20 43.82
N ALA A 177 -18.07 41.83 42.66
CA ALA A 177 -17.21 42.91 42.16
C ALA A 177 -17.66 44.24 42.78
N VAL A 178 -16.95 44.65 43.83
CA VAL A 178 -17.02 45.99 44.46
C VAL A 178 -16.29 46.97 43.53
N GLN A 179 -16.97 48.04 43.10
CA GLN A 179 -16.34 49.20 42.44
C GLN A 179 -15.41 49.93 43.42
N PRO A 180 -14.37 50.61 42.92
CA PRO A 180 -14.10 51.92 43.48
C PRO A 180 -14.08 53.01 42.41
N ASP A 181 -14.94 53.98 42.68
CA ASP A 181 -14.89 55.38 42.29
C ASP A 181 -13.54 56.01 42.70
N PHE A 182 -12.88 56.68 41.76
CA PHE A 182 -11.89 57.71 42.07
C PHE A 182 -11.99 58.83 41.02
N SER A 183 -12.67 59.89 41.46
CA SER A 183 -12.54 61.31 41.11
C SER A 183 -11.21 61.75 40.51
#